data_AF-A0A1W9T186-F1
#
_entry.id   AF-A0A1W9T186-F1
#
_cell.length_a   1.000
_cell.length_b   1.000
_cell.length_c   1.000
_cell.angle_alpha   90.00
_cell.angle_beta   90.00
_cell.angle_gamma   90.00
#
_symmetry.space_group_name_H-M   'P 1'
#
loop_
_entity.id
_entity.type
_entity.pdbx_description
1 polymer ?
#
loop_
_entity_poly.entity_id
_entity_poly.type
_entity_poly.pdbx_seq_one_letter_code
_entity_poly.pdbx_strand_id
1 'polypeptide(L)'
;MKKFLPLFSVLLLAAAIVMAVPGSSTAGTTISAAEYKAGDKVTIEGAIEPGKDLYIAVAQSKMFSPADTSGTFEVKRLKKDGKKKKFNNDTKIPPLYYMLTTNPEAFGKEGKKRFGGPSVILGKGRGIYSTTMFYLKKKFDDLDAEAKSMLGPIKSEDQWNFLKYANESGYGINTIVKESNRVGKVTIFSRTVITDEGSGKYWDKNTSIKLDKATGKFTASFKSFRHTPPDTDFDVYVNGEKSGSYKVTKNGFWLSKGFRYMNPLWIVIGAILVGTYFSMIGAAGGMLMAAFQILIVHTAGPIGINAANVLKPSNMALTLFSPLGSFYRFAVKEKRVAWPVGISFGVGIFIGSIWLGKYVSAYLPMKAYKEWLAILVVLMGIQTLREMMPKAMEKRKNIKAMVKKFNEAVAKAKAEGSSVEMGKIEPVKTGIMDYRFKFWGEEFTINPLLFAILGLAIGVVSRSFGIGGGFLLVPAMTTLGALPMYVAVPISLIGTSFSSIGSFIGYLINGYLPDMVLMLCIIIGGFAGGMLGSRAQKMFSEKTLKIVLAVTLFFLFFRFFKIEIWI
;
A
#
# COMPACT_ATOMS: atom_id res chain seq x y z
N MET A 1 46.91 -13.05 -82.94
CA MET A 1 46.83 -12.64 -81.52
C MET A 1 46.43 -11.17 -81.42
N LYS A 2 45.13 -10.87 -81.49
CA LYS A 2 44.59 -9.50 -81.32
C LYS A 2 43.23 -9.63 -80.62
N LYS A 3 42.97 -8.68 -79.71
CA LYS A 3 41.70 -8.39 -79.00
C LYS A 3 41.41 -9.21 -77.73
N PHE A 4 42.03 -8.82 -76.62
CA PHE A 4 41.52 -9.08 -75.25
C PHE A 4 41.99 -7.98 -74.27
N LEU A 5 41.69 -6.72 -74.57
CA LEU A 5 41.80 -5.61 -73.61
C LEU A 5 40.65 -4.63 -73.88
N PRO A 6 39.45 -4.89 -73.31
CA PRO A 6 38.76 -3.79 -72.64
C PRO A 6 37.92 -4.19 -71.41
N LEU A 7 37.95 -5.45 -70.94
CA LEU A 7 37.11 -5.85 -69.79
C LEU A 7 37.72 -5.49 -68.43
N PHE A 8 39.04 -5.50 -68.31
CA PHE A 8 39.72 -5.26 -67.02
C PHE A 8 39.69 -3.80 -66.59
N SER A 9 39.72 -2.87 -67.56
CA SER A 9 39.66 -1.43 -67.33
C SER A 9 38.26 -0.95 -66.92
N VAL A 10 37.21 -1.60 -67.44
CA VAL A 10 35.81 -1.28 -67.11
C VAL A 10 35.43 -1.82 -65.73
N LEU A 11 35.99 -2.97 -65.32
CA LEU A 11 35.78 -3.53 -63.97
C LEU A 11 36.47 -2.70 -62.87
N LEU A 12 37.64 -2.11 -63.14
CA LEU A 12 38.32 -1.21 -62.20
C LEU A 12 37.63 0.15 -62.06
N LEU A 13 37.01 0.66 -63.12
CA LEU A 13 36.24 1.91 -63.06
C LEU A 13 34.88 1.71 -62.36
N ALA A 14 34.25 0.54 -62.52
CA ALA A 14 33.04 0.18 -61.79
C ALA A 14 33.32 -0.05 -60.28
N ALA A 15 34.49 -0.60 -59.93
CA ALA A 15 34.90 -0.75 -58.53
C ALA A 15 35.23 0.59 -57.86
N ALA A 16 35.72 1.58 -58.61
CA ALA A 16 36.02 2.92 -58.08
C ALA A 16 34.76 3.79 -57.87
N ILE A 17 33.70 3.59 -58.65
CA ILE A 17 32.43 4.33 -58.50
C ILE A 17 31.56 3.77 -57.36
N VAL A 18 31.75 2.52 -56.95
CA VAL A 18 31.06 1.94 -55.77
C VAL A 18 31.68 2.40 -54.44
N MET A 19 32.87 3.01 -54.44
CA MET A 19 33.52 3.52 -53.22
C MET A 19 33.34 5.03 -52.98
N ALA A 20 32.51 5.72 -53.76
CA ALA A 20 32.20 7.14 -53.58
C ALA A 20 30.69 7.40 -53.51
N VAL A 21 29.97 6.57 -52.75
CA VAL A 21 28.74 7.05 -52.10
C VAL A 21 29.19 7.64 -50.77
N PRO A 22 28.92 8.92 -50.45
CA PRO A 22 29.08 9.39 -49.09
C PRO A 22 28.09 8.58 -48.24
N GLY A 23 28.59 7.49 -47.65
CA GLY A 23 27.92 6.86 -46.53
C GLY A 23 27.83 7.94 -45.48
N SER A 24 26.65 8.52 -45.32
CA SER A 24 26.28 9.27 -44.14
C SER A 24 26.55 8.36 -42.95
N SER A 25 27.71 8.57 -42.33
CA SER A 25 28.10 7.96 -41.08
C SER A 25 27.19 8.53 -40.01
N THR A 26 25.99 7.98 -39.88
CA THR A 26 25.20 8.13 -38.67
C THR A 26 26.03 7.52 -37.55
N ALA A 27 26.69 8.38 -36.78
CA ALA A 27 27.36 7.99 -35.55
C ALA A 27 26.37 7.13 -34.74
N GLY A 28 26.69 5.84 -34.58
CA GLY A 28 25.80 4.89 -33.93
C GLY A 28 25.42 5.39 -32.55
N THR A 29 24.12 5.37 -32.23
CA THR A 29 23.67 5.67 -30.86
C THR A 29 24.33 4.69 -29.89
N THR A 30 24.94 5.21 -28.84
CA THR A 30 25.58 4.43 -27.79
C THR A 30 24.83 4.60 -26.47
N ILE A 31 24.67 3.48 -25.77
CA ILE A 31 24.21 3.46 -24.38
C ILE A 31 25.46 3.25 -23.52
N SER A 32 25.67 4.11 -22.52
CA SER A 32 26.97 4.15 -21.81
C SER A 32 27.32 2.85 -21.06
N ALA A 33 26.34 1.98 -20.79
CA ALA A 33 26.56 0.64 -20.24
C ALA A 33 25.46 -0.34 -20.69
N ALA A 34 25.78 -1.63 -20.74
CA ALA A 34 24.80 -2.68 -20.99
C ALA A 34 23.96 -3.02 -19.74
N GLU A 35 24.49 -2.75 -18.55
CA GLU A 35 23.84 -3.01 -17.27
C GLU A 35 23.89 -1.80 -16.34
N TYR A 36 22.79 -1.56 -15.64
CA TYR A 36 22.64 -0.51 -14.64
C TYR A 36 22.02 -1.08 -13.38
N LYS A 37 22.40 -0.63 -12.18
CA LYS A 37 21.65 -0.98 -10.98
C LYS A 37 20.36 -0.15 -10.91
N ALA A 38 19.31 -0.69 -10.30
CA ALA A 38 18.06 0.07 -10.14
C ALA A 38 18.26 1.40 -9.42
N GLY A 39 17.88 2.51 -10.06
CA GLY A 39 18.10 3.87 -9.56
C GLY A 39 19.37 4.53 -10.08
N ASP A 40 20.18 3.85 -10.88
CA ASP A 40 21.34 4.44 -11.54
C ASP A 40 20.90 5.38 -12.67
N LYS A 41 21.83 6.26 -13.05
CA LYS A 41 21.67 7.19 -14.17
C LYS A 41 21.99 6.44 -15.47
N VAL A 42 21.03 6.39 -16.37
CA VAL A 42 21.18 5.88 -17.73
C VAL A 42 21.53 7.05 -18.63
N THR A 43 22.54 6.88 -19.48
CA THR A 43 23.01 7.90 -20.43
C THR A 43 23.02 7.29 -21.83
N ILE A 44 22.47 8.05 -22.77
CA ILE A 44 22.28 7.70 -24.17
C ILE A 44 22.85 8.85 -25.00
N GLU A 45 23.77 8.52 -25.88
CA GLU A 45 24.48 9.48 -26.73
C GLU A 45 24.36 9.05 -28.19
N GLY A 46 24.41 10.01 -29.10
CA GLY A 46 24.33 9.72 -30.52
C GLY A 46 24.18 10.96 -31.36
N ALA A 47 23.80 10.76 -32.61
CA ALA A 47 23.42 11.82 -33.52
C ALA A 47 22.07 11.48 -34.17
N ILE A 48 21.24 12.49 -34.32
CA ILE A 48 20.03 12.47 -35.16
C ILE A 48 20.25 13.38 -36.37
N GLU A 49 19.31 13.35 -37.31
CA GLU A 49 19.35 14.29 -38.44
C GLU A 49 19.33 15.75 -37.95
N PRO A 50 20.25 16.61 -38.44
CA PRO A 50 20.29 18.01 -38.05
C PRO A 50 18.94 18.73 -38.21
N GLY A 51 18.65 19.65 -37.31
CA GLY A 51 17.40 20.43 -37.29
C GLY A 51 16.17 19.71 -36.71
N LYS A 52 16.20 18.38 -36.54
CA LYS A 52 15.08 17.62 -35.95
C LYS A 52 15.03 17.75 -34.42
N ASP A 53 13.84 17.54 -33.88
CA ASP A 53 13.68 17.35 -32.43
C ASP A 53 14.12 15.95 -32.00
N LEU A 54 14.54 15.84 -30.75
CA LEU A 54 14.99 14.58 -30.17
C LEU A 54 13.82 13.86 -29.49
N TYR A 55 13.66 12.59 -29.82
CA TYR A 55 12.70 11.69 -29.19
C TYR A 55 13.40 10.39 -28.81
N ILE A 56 13.45 10.08 -27.52
CA ILE A 56 14.02 8.83 -27.03
C ILE A 56 12.96 8.09 -26.22
N ALA A 57 12.41 7.02 -26.80
CA ALA A 57 11.50 6.12 -26.09
C ALA A 57 12.32 5.02 -25.40
N VAL A 58 12.27 4.99 -24.08
CA VAL A 58 12.87 3.94 -23.25
C VAL A 58 11.74 3.11 -22.64
N ALA A 59 11.64 1.86 -23.06
CA ALA A 59 10.49 1.02 -22.73
C ALA A 59 10.93 -0.32 -22.13
N GLN A 60 10.28 -0.72 -21.04
CA GLN A 60 10.47 -2.07 -20.50
C GLN A 60 10.07 -3.11 -21.55
N SER A 61 10.99 -4.03 -21.89
CA SER A 61 10.78 -5.03 -22.94
C SER A 61 9.62 -5.98 -22.62
N LYS A 62 9.49 -6.38 -21.34
CA LYS A 62 8.36 -7.18 -20.88
C LYS A 62 7.13 -6.30 -20.69
N MET A 63 6.22 -6.37 -21.65
CA MET A 63 4.94 -5.66 -21.60
C MET A 63 3.95 -6.33 -20.63
N PHE A 64 2.98 -5.54 -20.18
CA PHE A 64 1.85 -5.97 -19.36
C PHE A 64 0.53 -5.77 -20.12
N SER A 65 -0.35 -6.74 -20.00
CA SER A 65 -1.75 -6.69 -20.41
C SER A 65 -2.68 -6.89 -19.22
N PRO A 66 -3.93 -6.39 -19.28
CA PRO A 66 -4.93 -6.70 -18.27
C PRO A 66 -5.15 -8.20 -18.05
N ALA A 67 -4.93 -9.04 -19.08
CA ALA A 67 -4.99 -10.51 -18.98
C ALA A 67 -3.95 -11.12 -18.04
N ASP A 68 -2.79 -10.46 -17.84
CA ASP A 68 -1.70 -10.96 -16.99
C ASP A 68 -2.01 -10.83 -15.48
N THR A 69 -3.16 -10.24 -15.13
CA THR A 69 -3.59 -10.04 -13.76
C THR A 69 -4.27 -11.27 -13.18
N SER A 70 -3.83 -11.72 -12.01
CA SER A 70 -4.44 -12.84 -11.27
C SER A 70 -5.41 -12.41 -10.17
N GLY A 71 -5.45 -11.13 -9.79
CA GLY A 71 -6.27 -10.62 -8.69
C GLY A 71 -7.75 -10.54 -9.06
N THR A 72 -8.63 -11.19 -8.29
CA THR A 72 -10.08 -11.24 -8.56
C THR A 72 -10.74 -9.85 -8.66
N PHE A 73 -10.31 -8.90 -7.84
CA PHE A 73 -10.77 -7.52 -7.91
C PHE A 73 -10.18 -6.77 -9.11
N GLU A 74 -8.88 -6.93 -9.35
CA GLU A 74 -8.15 -6.27 -10.43
C GLU A 74 -8.66 -6.70 -11.81
N VAL A 75 -8.91 -7.99 -12.04
CA VAL A 75 -9.52 -8.51 -13.28
C VAL A 75 -10.84 -7.82 -13.57
N LYS A 76 -11.75 -7.77 -12.59
CA LYS A 76 -13.06 -7.11 -12.74
C LYS A 76 -12.92 -5.61 -13.00
N ARG A 77 -11.99 -4.97 -12.28
CA ARG A 77 -11.79 -3.52 -12.35
C ARG A 77 -11.16 -3.09 -13.68
N LEU A 78 -10.10 -3.76 -14.12
CA LEU A 78 -9.42 -3.47 -15.38
C LEU A 78 -10.33 -3.73 -16.57
N LYS A 79 -11.12 -4.80 -16.57
CA LYS A 79 -12.14 -5.04 -17.62
C LYS A 79 -13.18 -3.92 -17.68
N LYS A 80 -13.65 -3.44 -16.53
CA LYS A 80 -14.61 -2.31 -16.46
C LYS A 80 -13.98 -1.00 -16.95
N ASP A 81 -12.77 -0.70 -16.50
CA ASP A 81 -12.08 0.53 -16.87
C ASP A 81 -11.65 0.50 -18.35
N GLY A 82 -11.27 -0.66 -18.89
CA GLY A 82 -10.97 -0.88 -20.31
C GLY A 82 -12.14 -0.52 -21.22
N LYS A 83 -13.36 -0.99 -20.92
CA LYS A 83 -14.57 -0.57 -21.64
C LYS A 83 -14.78 0.95 -21.64
N LYS A 84 -14.52 1.60 -20.50
CA LYS A 84 -14.71 3.05 -20.35
C LYS A 84 -13.59 3.87 -21.01
N LYS A 85 -12.38 3.33 -21.03
CA LYS A 85 -11.16 4.02 -21.48
C LYS A 85 -10.69 3.58 -22.86
N LYS A 86 -11.42 2.65 -23.50
CA LYS A 86 -11.17 2.13 -24.84
C LYS A 86 -9.80 1.43 -24.95
N PHE A 87 -9.61 0.42 -24.11
CA PHE A 87 -8.54 -0.57 -24.26
C PHE A 87 -9.10 -1.96 -23.94
N ASN A 88 -8.54 -2.99 -24.57
CA ASN A 88 -9.00 -4.37 -24.45
C ASN A 88 -8.14 -5.19 -23.47
N ASN A 89 -8.51 -6.45 -23.23
CA ASN A 89 -7.85 -7.29 -22.22
C ASN A 89 -6.44 -7.75 -22.65
N ASP A 90 -6.18 -7.75 -23.95
CA ASP A 90 -4.95 -8.23 -24.58
C ASP A 90 -4.02 -7.06 -24.97
N THR A 91 -4.46 -5.83 -24.74
CA THR A 91 -3.69 -4.61 -25.03
C THR A 91 -2.46 -4.59 -24.13
N LYS A 92 -1.28 -4.59 -24.76
CA LYS A 92 0.01 -4.65 -24.07
C LYS A 92 0.70 -3.29 -24.07
N ILE A 93 1.16 -2.87 -22.91
CA ILE A 93 2.04 -1.70 -22.76
C ILE A 93 3.25 -2.04 -21.88
N PRO A 94 4.41 -1.41 -22.11
CA PRO A 94 5.51 -1.40 -21.14
C PRO A 94 5.04 -0.78 -19.81
N PRO A 95 5.19 -1.47 -18.66
CA PRO A 95 4.83 -0.91 -17.35
C PRO A 95 5.65 0.33 -17.01
N LEU A 96 6.94 0.32 -17.30
CA LEU A 96 7.84 1.48 -17.23
C LEU A 96 8.15 1.96 -18.65
N TYR A 97 7.76 3.20 -18.94
CA TYR A 97 7.91 3.82 -20.25
C TYR A 97 8.29 5.28 -20.07
N TYR A 98 9.38 5.70 -20.70
CA TYR A 98 9.88 7.06 -20.67
C TYR A 98 10.01 7.58 -22.09
N MET A 99 9.51 8.77 -22.34
CA MET A 99 9.70 9.54 -23.57
C MET A 99 10.53 10.77 -23.20
N LEU A 100 11.84 10.71 -23.45
CA LEU A 100 12.73 11.85 -23.27
C LEU A 100 12.69 12.68 -24.54
N THR A 101 12.36 13.96 -24.43
CA THR A 101 12.21 14.80 -25.62
C THR A 101 12.51 16.29 -25.40
N THR A 102 12.96 16.94 -26.48
CA THR A 102 13.04 18.41 -26.57
C THR A 102 11.70 19.05 -26.96
N ASN A 103 10.72 18.27 -27.41
CA ASN A 103 9.39 18.73 -27.83
C ASN A 103 8.28 17.95 -27.08
N PRO A 104 8.04 18.26 -25.79
CA PRO A 104 7.01 17.58 -25.01
C PRO A 104 5.59 17.87 -25.52
N GLU A 105 5.34 19.04 -26.11
CA GLU A 105 4.02 19.45 -26.59
C GLU A 105 3.44 18.54 -27.68
N ALA A 106 4.33 17.86 -28.42
CA ALA A 106 3.96 16.81 -29.36
C ALA A 106 3.07 15.73 -28.72
N PHE A 107 3.31 15.38 -27.44
CA PHE A 107 2.65 14.27 -26.75
C PHE A 107 1.57 14.68 -25.75
N GLY A 108 1.53 15.96 -25.36
CA GLY A 108 0.67 16.39 -24.27
C GLY A 108 0.74 17.87 -23.97
N LYS A 109 0.14 18.26 -22.85
CA LYS A 109 0.15 19.64 -22.38
C LYS A 109 0.09 19.72 -20.87
N GLU A 110 0.57 20.82 -20.33
CA GLU A 110 0.44 21.11 -18.92
C GLU A 110 -0.98 21.53 -18.54
N GLY A 111 -1.39 21.19 -17.32
CA GLY A 111 -2.66 21.62 -16.75
C GLY A 111 -2.63 21.57 -15.24
N LYS A 112 -3.54 22.31 -14.60
CA LYS A 112 -3.71 22.27 -13.15
C LYS A 112 -4.63 21.12 -12.75
N LYS A 113 -4.15 20.26 -11.86
CA LYS A 113 -4.96 19.23 -11.21
C LYS A 113 -5.21 19.62 -9.77
N ARG A 114 -6.49 19.70 -9.41
CA ARG A 114 -6.93 19.99 -8.04
C ARG A 114 -7.16 18.69 -7.27
N PHE A 115 -6.72 18.67 -6.02
CA PHE A 115 -6.77 17.52 -5.15
C PHE A 115 -7.42 17.84 -3.81
N GLY A 116 -8.00 16.78 -3.22
CA GLY A 116 -8.58 16.59 -1.89
C GLY A 116 -9.52 17.66 -1.31
N GLY A 117 -9.93 17.44 -0.06
CA GLY A 117 -11.05 18.14 0.57
C GLY A 117 -12.30 17.26 0.48
N PRO A 118 -13.29 17.46 1.36
CA PRO A 118 -14.49 16.63 1.41
C PRO A 118 -15.26 16.73 0.09
N SER A 119 -15.19 15.67 -0.73
CA SER A 119 -15.84 15.62 -2.05
C SER A 119 -17.36 15.79 -2.03
N VAL A 120 -17.97 15.58 -0.85
CA VAL A 120 -19.41 15.77 -0.58
C VAL A 120 -19.76 17.25 -0.44
N ILE A 121 -18.84 18.08 0.08
CA ILE A 121 -19.06 19.51 0.34
C ILE A 121 -18.57 20.35 -0.84
N LEU A 122 -17.39 20.02 -1.39
CA LEU A 122 -16.75 20.86 -2.42
C LEU A 122 -17.15 20.47 -3.84
N GLY A 123 -17.72 19.28 -4.04
CA GLY A 123 -17.98 18.73 -5.37
C GLY A 123 -16.74 18.11 -6.03
N LYS A 124 -16.97 17.28 -7.05
CA LYS A 124 -15.91 16.47 -7.67
C LYS A 124 -14.95 17.36 -8.47
N GLY A 125 -13.66 17.34 -8.13
CA GLY A 125 -12.62 18.10 -8.85
C GLY A 125 -12.36 19.52 -8.32
N ARG A 126 -13.11 19.98 -7.31
CA ARG A 126 -12.86 21.25 -6.60
C ARG A 126 -11.98 21.03 -5.38
N GLY A 127 -10.82 20.44 -5.65
CA GLY A 127 -9.84 20.20 -4.61
C GLY A 127 -9.27 21.49 -4.03
N ILE A 128 -8.95 21.50 -2.73
CA ILE A 128 -8.44 22.68 -2.02
C ILE A 128 -7.04 23.07 -2.51
N TYR A 129 -6.25 22.10 -3.00
CA TYR A 129 -4.89 22.33 -3.45
C TYR A 129 -4.77 22.01 -4.93
N SER A 130 -3.94 22.77 -5.65
CA SER A 130 -3.67 22.55 -7.07
C SER A 130 -2.18 22.35 -7.31
N THR A 131 -1.82 21.38 -8.15
CA THR A 131 -0.48 21.24 -8.69
C THR A 131 -0.54 21.07 -10.20
N THR A 132 0.58 21.37 -10.87
CA THR A 132 0.72 21.20 -12.31
C THR A 132 0.92 19.73 -12.65
N MET A 133 0.28 19.27 -13.71
CA MET A 133 0.38 17.92 -14.25
C MET A 133 0.61 18.01 -15.75
N PHE A 134 1.42 17.10 -16.28
CA PHE A 134 1.52 16.89 -17.72
C PHE A 134 0.46 15.88 -18.16
N TYR A 135 -0.50 16.32 -18.97
CA TYR A 135 -1.57 15.49 -19.51
C TYR A 135 -1.20 15.01 -20.90
N LEU A 136 -1.32 13.71 -21.15
CA LEU A 136 -1.15 13.17 -22.48
C LEU A 136 -2.31 13.59 -23.38
N LYS A 137 -2.05 13.69 -24.69
CA LYS A 137 -3.08 14.01 -25.68
C LYS A 137 -4.26 13.02 -25.59
N LYS A 138 -5.47 13.58 -25.71
CA LYS A 138 -6.70 12.89 -25.32
C LYS A 138 -7.03 11.76 -26.28
N LYS A 139 -6.90 11.99 -27.58
CA LYS A 139 -7.05 10.97 -28.63
C LYS A 139 -5.68 10.64 -29.20
N PHE A 140 -5.55 9.42 -29.72
CA PHE A 140 -4.34 9.03 -30.43
C PHE A 140 -4.14 9.87 -31.70
N ASP A 141 -5.24 10.28 -32.36
CA ASP A 141 -5.20 11.14 -33.55
C ASP A 141 -4.84 12.60 -33.29
N ASP A 142 -4.80 13.03 -32.04
CA ASP A 142 -4.31 14.36 -31.70
C ASP A 142 -2.77 14.42 -31.81
N LEU A 143 -2.08 13.26 -31.85
CA LEU A 143 -0.65 13.15 -32.13
C LEU A 143 -0.43 13.30 -33.64
N ASP A 144 0.51 14.15 -34.05
CA ASP A 144 0.92 14.24 -35.45
C ASP A 144 1.63 12.95 -35.91
N ALA A 145 1.81 12.82 -37.23
CA ALA A 145 2.38 11.62 -37.83
C ALA A 145 3.81 11.35 -37.35
N GLU A 146 4.59 12.41 -37.13
CA GLU A 146 5.94 12.31 -36.62
C GLU A 146 5.93 11.74 -35.20
N ALA A 147 5.25 12.38 -34.24
CA ALA A 147 5.13 11.94 -32.86
C ALA A 147 4.60 10.49 -32.74
N LYS A 148 3.63 10.10 -33.58
CA LYS A 148 3.13 8.70 -33.63
C LYS A 148 4.24 7.70 -33.97
N SER A 149 5.12 8.05 -34.91
CA SER A 149 6.26 7.19 -35.30
C SER A 149 7.34 7.09 -34.22
N MET A 150 7.45 8.10 -33.35
CA MET A 150 8.49 8.15 -32.29
C MET A 150 8.15 7.36 -31.03
N LEU A 151 6.92 6.85 -30.89
CA LEU A 151 6.45 6.21 -29.64
C LEU A 151 7.08 4.83 -29.33
N GLY A 152 7.88 4.28 -30.24
CA GLY A 152 8.54 2.98 -30.08
C GLY A 152 7.53 1.82 -30.06
N PRO A 153 7.34 1.11 -28.93
CA PRO A 153 6.43 -0.05 -28.87
C PRO A 153 4.93 0.28 -28.86
N ILE A 154 4.54 1.55 -28.69
CA ILE A 154 3.15 1.98 -28.66
C ILE A 154 2.73 2.36 -30.09
N LYS A 155 1.97 1.50 -30.76
CA LYS A 155 1.64 1.64 -32.19
C LYS A 155 0.15 1.78 -32.47
N SER A 156 -0.72 1.48 -31.51
CA SER A 156 -2.18 1.53 -31.69
C SER A 156 -2.88 2.50 -30.74
N GLU A 157 -4.08 2.92 -31.13
CA GLU A 157 -4.94 3.75 -30.28
C GLU A 157 -5.26 3.06 -28.94
N ASP A 158 -5.50 1.74 -28.95
CA ASP A 158 -5.75 0.96 -27.73
C ASP A 158 -4.55 1.02 -26.77
N GLN A 159 -3.32 0.87 -27.29
CA GLN A 159 -2.10 0.97 -26.47
C GLN A 159 -1.91 2.39 -25.93
N TRP A 160 -2.17 3.43 -26.73
CA TRP A 160 -2.11 4.82 -26.28
C TRP A 160 -3.14 5.11 -25.17
N ASN A 161 -4.37 4.63 -25.35
CA ASN A 161 -5.43 4.76 -24.36
C ASN A 161 -5.08 4.03 -23.06
N PHE A 162 -4.47 2.85 -23.17
CA PHE A 162 -4.03 2.09 -22.01
C PHE A 162 -2.85 2.76 -21.30
N LEU A 163 -1.85 3.26 -22.04
CA LEU A 163 -0.73 4.02 -21.50
C LEU A 163 -1.22 5.28 -20.76
N LYS A 164 -2.13 6.05 -21.37
CA LYS A 164 -2.74 7.22 -20.72
C LYS A 164 -3.49 6.85 -19.44
N TYR A 165 -4.25 5.75 -19.46
CA TYR A 165 -4.90 5.24 -18.25
C TYR A 165 -3.89 4.85 -17.17
N ALA A 166 -2.82 4.16 -17.54
CA ALA A 166 -1.75 3.74 -16.65
C ALA A 166 -1.00 4.95 -16.04
N ASN A 167 -0.79 6.01 -16.83
CA ASN A 167 -0.09 7.22 -16.44
C ASN A 167 -0.93 8.18 -15.57
N GLU A 168 -2.19 8.42 -15.92
CA GLU A 168 -2.97 9.52 -15.33
C GLU A 168 -3.94 9.08 -14.23
N SER A 169 -4.33 7.80 -14.23
CA SER A 169 -5.30 7.28 -13.26
C SER A 169 -4.60 6.76 -12.01
N GLY A 170 -5.08 7.14 -10.83
CA GLY A 170 -4.52 6.65 -9.57
C GLY A 170 -4.56 5.12 -9.43
N TYR A 171 -5.49 4.44 -10.11
CA TYR A 171 -5.52 2.98 -10.12
C TYR A 171 -4.48 2.39 -11.08
N GLY A 172 -4.37 2.91 -12.30
CA GLY A 172 -3.35 2.50 -13.26
C GLY A 172 -1.93 2.68 -12.71
N ILE A 173 -1.65 3.83 -12.08
CA ILE A 173 -0.35 4.09 -11.47
C ILE A 173 -0.06 3.10 -10.33
N ASN A 174 -1.01 2.90 -9.41
CA ASN A 174 -0.79 2.03 -8.24
C ASN A 174 -0.86 0.52 -8.55
N THR A 175 -1.33 0.12 -9.73
CA THR A 175 -1.50 -1.29 -10.11
C THR A 175 -0.56 -1.72 -11.23
N ILE A 176 -0.16 -0.80 -12.13
CA ILE A 176 0.59 -1.11 -13.35
C ILE A 176 1.97 -0.44 -13.32
N VAL A 177 2.02 0.90 -13.35
CA VAL A 177 3.28 1.65 -13.54
C VAL A 177 4.17 1.63 -12.30
N LYS A 178 3.56 1.75 -11.12
CA LYS A 178 4.19 1.80 -9.78
C LYS A 178 5.13 2.97 -9.51
N GLU A 179 5.73 3.56 -10.55
CA GLU A 179 6.43 4.83 -10.46
C GLU A 179 5.44 6.00 -10.56
N SER A 180 5.63 7.01 -9.71
CA SER A 180 4.73 8.16 -9.66
C SER A 180 5.42 9.44 -9.24
N ASN A 181 5.09 10.53 -9.91
CA ASN A 181 5.40 11.88 -9.48
C ASN A 181 4.43 12.27 -8.36
N ARG A 182 4.98 12.65 -7.19
CA ARG A 182 4.20 12.96 -5.98
C ARG A 182 4.46 14.37 -5.50
N VAL A 183 3.41 15.00 -4.99
CA VAL A 183 3.50 16.23 -4.18
C VAL A 183 2.93 15.89 -2.81
N GLY A 184 3.76 15.94 -1.77
CA GLY A 184 3.43 15.33 -0.48
C GLY A 184 3.12 13.83 -0.64
N LYS A 185 1.96 13.40 -0.13
CA LYS A 185 1.48 12.01 -0.24
C LYS A 185 0.57 11.76 -1.45
N VAL A 186 0.33 12.78 -2.28
CA VAL A 186 -0.60 12.71 -3.41
C VAL A 186 0.14 12.28 -4.67
N THR A 187 -0.25 11.13 -5.21
CA THR A 187 0.15 10.70 -6.56
C THR A 187 -0.53 11.57 -7.62
N ILE A 188 0.26 12.26 -8.43
CA ILE A 188 -0.25 13.18 -9.45
C ILE A 188 -0.43 12.44 -10.77
N PHE A 189 0.66 11.90 -11.31
CA PHE A 189 0.77 11.12 -12.56
C PHE A 189 2.06 10.29 -12.55
N SER A 190 2.26 9.40 -13.53
CA SER A 190 3.51 8.64 -13.65
C SER A 190 4.58 9.40 -14.42
N ARG A 191 5.84 8.96 -14.33
CA ARG A 191 6.95 9.64 -14.99
C ARG A 191 7.08 9.10 -16.43
N THR A 192 6.29 9.66 -17.35
CA THR A 192 6.19 9.18 -18.75
C THR A 192 6.91 10.09 -19.74
N VAL A 193 6.40 11.30 -19.99
CA VAL A 193 7.06 12.29 -20.86
C VAL A 193 7.94 13.16 -19.98
N ILE A 194 9.22 13.27 -20.36
CA ILE A 194 10.25 13.93 -19.56
C ILE A 194 11.08 14.81 -20.47
N THR A 195 11.41 16.01 -20.01
CA THR A 195 12.34 16.92 -20.69
C THR A 195 13.55 17.23 -19.80
N ASP A 196 14.36 18.23 -20.17
CA ASP A 196 15.51 18.65 -19.39
C ASP A 196 15.09 19.25 -18.03
N GLU A 197 15.85 18.95 -16.97
CA GLU A 197 15.61 19.49 -15.62
C GLU A 197 15.64 21.03 -15.58
N GLY A 198 16.30 21.67 -16.54
CA GLY A 198 16.26 23.12 -16.75
C GLY A 198 14.85 23.69 -17.00
N SER A 199 13.86 22.86 -17.30
CA SER A 199 12.44 23.25 -17.38
C SER A 199 11.87 23.77 -16.04
N GLY A 200 12.55 23.44 -14.93
CA GLY A 200 12.10 23.74 -13.56
C GLY A 200 10.92 22.88 -13.09
N LYS A 201 10.46 21.91 -13.88
CA LYS A 201 9.32 21.06 -13.52
C LYS A 201 9.76 19.90 -12.63
N TYR A 202 8.95 19.59 -11.63
CA TYR A 202 9.30 18.59 -10.63
C TYR A 202 9.38 17.15 -11.16
N TRP A 203 8.78 16.86 -12.32
CA TRP A 203 8.83 15.55 -12.98
C TRP A 203 10.08 15.35 -13.86
N ASP A 204 10.77 16.44 -14.21
CA ASP A 204 12.00 16.44 -15.02
C ASP A 204 13.26 16.32 -14.15
N LYS A 205 13.12 16.27 -12.82
CA LYS A 205 14.25 16.17 -11.89
C LYS A 205 15.14 14.95 -12.17
N ASN A 206 16.46 15.15 -12.11
CA ASN A 206 17.47 14.14 -12.47
C ASN A 206 17.40 13.69 -13.94
N THR A 207 17.01 14.58 -14.85
CA THR A 207 17.06 14.38 -16.30
C THR A 207 17.87 15.50 -16.94
N SER A 208 18.80 15.14 -17.83
CA SER A 208 19.56 16.10 -18.62
C SER A 208 19.41 15.71 -20.08
N ILE A 209 18.95 16.65 -20.92
CA ILE A 209 18.82 16.48 -22.36
C ILE A 209 19.56 17.63 -23.04
N LYS A 210 20.65 17.30 -23.74
CA LYS A 210 21.42 18.23 -24.55
C LYS A 210 21.32 17.77 -25.99
N LEU A 211 20.86 18.66 -26.87
CA LEU A 211 20.80 18.46 -28.31
C LEU A 211 21.43 19.68 -28.97
N ASP A 212 22.49 19.47 -29.74
CA ASP A 212 22.96 20.46 -30.68
C ASP A 212 22.16 20.32 -31.97
N LYS A 213 21.21 21.24 -32.20
CA LYS A 213 20.34 21.19 -33.38
C LYS A 213 21.10 21.40 -34.69
N ALA A 214 22.26 22.05 -34.69
CA ALA A 214 23.04 22.30 -35.89
C ALA A 214 23.79 21.04 -36.36
N THR A 215 24.32 20.27 -35.41
CA THR A 215 25.07 19.04 -35.73
C THR A 215 24.25 17.76 -35.58
N GLY A 216 23.09 17.83 -34.92
CA GLY A 216 22.27 16.68 -34.57
C GLY A 216 22.82 15.83 -33.41
N LYS A 217 23.99 16.18 -32.84
CA LYS A 217 24.59 15.45 -31.73
C LYS A 217 23.80 15.66 -30.45
N PHE A 218 23.57 14.58 -29.71
CA PHE A 218 22.86 14.66 -28.45
C PHE A 218 23.48 13.82 -27.34
N THR A 219 23.20 14.25 -26.11
CA THR A 219 23.45 13.50 -24.88
C THR A 219 22.20 13.63 -24.01
N ALA A 220 21.52 12.50 -23.79
CA ALA A 220 20.36 12.43 -22.92
C ALA A 220 20.65 11.49 -21.76
N SER A 221 20.29 11.89 -20.56
CA SER A 221 20.47 11.06 -19.38
C SER A 221 19.35 11.24 -18.38
N PHE A 222 18.95 10.16 -17.72
CA PHE A 222 17.91 10.20 -16.69
C PHE A 222 18.18 9.16 -15.61
N LYS A 223 17.69 9.44 -14.40
CA LYS A 223 17.70 8.46 -13.32
C LYS A 223 16.59 7.43 -13.52
N SER A 224 16.96 6.15 -13.63
CA SER A 224 16.00 5.05 -13.69
C SER A 224 15.19 4.93 -12.40
N PHE A 225 14.03 4.28 -12.45
CA PHE A 225 13.22 4.09 -11.26
C PHE A 225 13.97 3.28 -10.19
N ARG A 226 14.12 3.85 -8.98
CA ARG A 226 14.86 3.22 -7.86
C ARG A 226 14.31 1.86 -7.45
N HIS A 227 13.06 1.56 -7.79
CA HIS A 227 12.36 0.32 -7.47
C HIS A 227 11.94 -0.47 -8.73
N THR A 228 12.65 -0.29 -9.84
CA THR A 228 12.60 -1.24 -10.97
C THR A 228 12.90 -2.65 -10.48
N PRO A 229 12.11 -3.68 -10.84
CA PRO A 229 12.40 -5.05 -10.45
C PRO A 229 13.79 -5.51 -10.91
N PRO A 230 14.43 -6.44 -10.17
CA PRO A 230 15.67 -7.07 -10.63
C PRO A 230 15.51 -7.67 -12.02
N ASP A 231 16.59 -7.63 -12.79
CA ASP A 231 16.73 -8.29 -14.08
C ASP A 231 15.67 -7.84 -15.10
N THR A 232 15.35 -6.54 -15.07
CA THR A 232 14.38 -5.93 -16.00
C THR A 232 15.10 -5.38 -17.23
N ASP A 233 14.72 -5.87 -18.40
CA ASP A 233 15.24 -5.40 -19.69
C ASP A 233 14.47 -4.19 -20.22
N PHE A 234 15.22 -3.26 -20.83
CA PHE A 234 14.70 -2.08 -21.49
C PHE A 234 15.21 -2.00 -22.93
N ASP A 235 14.32 -1.65 -23.83
CA ASP A 235 14.62 -1.28 -25.21
C ASP A 235 14.66 0.23 -25.35
N VAL A 236 15.65 0.73 -26.08
CA VAL A 236 15.84 2.16 -26.37
C VAL A 236 15.58 2.39 -27.85
N TYR A 237 14.70 3.34 -28.13
CA TYR A 237 14.40 3.81 -29.47
C TYR A 237 14.75 5.28 -29.58
N VAL A 238 15.53 5.66 -30.59
CA VAL A 238 15.85 7.06 -30.89
C VAL A 238 15.18 7.42 -32.20
N ASN A 239 14.36 8.46 -32.17
CA ASN A 239 13.55 8.92 -33.30
C ASN A 239 12.83 7.78 -34.05
N GLY A 240 12.22 6.87 -33.29
CA GLY A 240 11.41 5.75 -33.80
C GLY A 240 12.17 4.47 -34.13
N GLU A 241 13.49 4.53 -34.29
CA GLU A 241 14.33 3.37 -34.59
C GLU A 241 14.90 2.74 -33.32
N LYS A 242 14.94 1.40 -33.27
CA LYS A 242 15.51 0.69 -32.12
C LYS A 242 17.04 0.81 -32.14
N SER A 243 17.59 1.54 -31.18
CA SER A 243 19.02 1.85 -31.10
C SER A 243 19.81 0.92 -30.20
N GLY A 244 19.14 0.25 -29.25
CA GLY A 244 19.81 -0.68 -28.34
C GLY A 244 18.91 -1.17 -27.22
N SER A 245 19.51 -1.88 -26.27
CA SER A 245 18.84 -2.38 -25.06
C SER A 245 19.82 -2.40 -23.89
N TYR A 246 19.29 -2.25 -22.67
CA TYR A 246 20.08 -2.39 -21.45
C TYR A 246 19.27 -3.14 -20.37
N LYS A 247 19.98 -3.72 -19.41
CA LYS A 247 19.37 -4.45 -18.28
C LYS A 247 19.51 -3.65 -16.99
N VAL A 248 18.43 -3.62 -16.20
CA VAL A 248 18.46 -3.09 -14.83
C VAL A 248 18.59 -4.24 -13.84
N THR A 249 19.70 -4.27 -13.11
CA THR A 249 20.05 -5.29 -12.13
C THR A 249 19.71 -4.86 -10.70
N LYS A 250 19.78 -5.83 -9.77
CA LYS A 250 19.42 -5.64 -8.36
C LYS A 250 20.25 -4.55 -7.67
N ASN A 251 19.59 -3.74 -6.86
CA ASN A 251 20.23 -2.72 -5.99
C ASN A 251 19.79 -2.85 -4.52
N GLY A 252 20.24 -3.94 -3.89
CA GLY A 252 19.94 -4.32 -2.50
C GLY A 252 18.91 -5.46 -2.39
N PHE A 253 18.31 -5.62 -1.20
CA PHE A 253 17.29 -6.64 -0.95
C PHE A 253 15.98 -6.30 -1.65
N TRP A 254 15.49 -7.20 -2.51
CA TRP A 254 14.24 -7.03 -3.25
C TRP A 254 13.07 -7.71 -2.52
N LEU A 255 12.07 -6.92 -2.12
CA LEU A 255 10.84 -7.44 -1.55
C LEU A 255 9.82 -7.65 -2.68
N SER A 256 9.60 -8.90 -3.07
CA SER A 256 8.91 -9.24 -4.33
C SER A 256 7.45 -8.76 -4.40
N LYS A 257 6.61 -9.03 -3.39
CA LYS A 257 5.26 -8.47 -3.36
C LYS A 257 5.24 -7.06 -2.75
N GLY A 258 6.27 -6.69 -2.00
CA GLY A 258 6.53 -5.30 -1.63
C GLY A 258 6.70 -4.37 -2.83
N PHE A 259 7.20 -4.95 -3.94
CA PHE A 259 7.59 -4.31 -5.18
C PHE A 259 8.54 -3.14 -4.96
N ARG A 260 9.55 -3.35 -4.11
CA ARG A 260 10.59 -2.36 -3.84
C ARG A 260 11.86 -2.96 -3.25
N TYR A 261 12.95 -2.21 -3.35
CA TYR A 261 14.15 -2.47 -2.56
C TYR A 261 14.01 -1.84 -1.18
N MET A 262 14.22 -2.63 -0.14
CA MET A 262 14.17 -2.17 1.25
C MET A 262 14.82 -3.19 2.19
N ASN A 263 15.42 -2.72 3.28
CA ASN A 263 15.87 -3.58 4.36
C ASN A 263 14.65 -4.13 5.16
N PRO A 264 14.45 -5.46 5.25
CA PRO A 264 13.34 -6.07 5.99
C PRO A 264 13.29 -5.74 7.49
N LEU A 265 14.40 -5.30 8.09
CA LEU A 265 14.45 -4.91 9.51
C LEU A 265 13.46 -3.79 9.85
N TRP A 266 13.19 -2.88 8.92
CA TRP A 266 12.17 -1.83 9.11
C TRP A 266 10.77 -2.43 9.33
N ILE A 267 10.46 -3.55 8.68
CA ILE A 267 9.19 -4.26 8.88
C ILE A 267 9.14 -4.87 10.28
N VAL A 268 10.24 -5.49 10.72
CA VAL A 268 10.33 -6.10 12.06
C VAL A 268 10.18 -5.05 13.14
N ILE A 269 10.90 -3.92 13.06
CA ILE A 269 10.81 -2.81 14.01
C ILE A 269 9.37 -2.26 14.04
N GLY A 270 8.77 -2.03 12.86
CA GLY A 270 7.38 -1.61 12.76
C GLY A 270 6.41 -2.59 13.42
N ALA A 271 6.58 -3.88 13.17
CA ALA A 271 5.75 -4.92 13.76
C ALA A 271 5.93 -5.04 15.27
N ILE A 272 7.14 -4.80 15.81
CA ILE A 272 7.37 -4.71 17.27
C ILE A 272 6.60 -3.53 17.85
N LEU A 273 6.74 -2.33 17.27
CA LEU A 273 6.07 -1.13 17.77
C LEU A 273 4.54 -1.27 17.72
N VAL A 274 4.01 -1.68 16.57
CA VAL A 274 2.57 -1.86 16.38
C VAL A 274 2.06 -3.05 17.22
N GLY A 275 2.80 -4.14 17.33
CA GLY A 275 2.46 -5.29 18.16
C GLY A 275 2.44 -4.97 19.65
N THR A 276 3.39 -4.15 20.13
CA THR A 276 3.43 -3.64 21.51
C THR A 276 2.19 -2.82 21.80
N TYR A 277 1.89 -1.85 20.94
CA TYR A 277 0.69 -1.04 21.04
C TYR A 277 -0.58 -1.90 21.02
N PHE A 278 -0.68 -2.82 20.06
CA PHE A 278 -1.84 -3.67 19.85
C PHE A 278 -2.11 -4.59 21.05
N SER A 279 -1.07 -5.17 21.64
CA SER A 279 -1.23 -6.03 22.82
C SER A 279 -1.53 -5.26 24.12
N MET A 280 -1.15 -3.97 24.20
CA MET A 280 -1.52 -3.12 25.33
C MET A 280 -2.98 -2.68 25.27
N ILE A 281 -3.46 -2.28 24.08
CA ILE A 281 -4.75 -1.63 23.89
C ILE A 281 -5.83 -2.58 23.38
N GLY A 282 -5.46 -3.70 22.76
CA GLY A 282 -6.37 -4.71 22.20
C GLY A 282 -7.08 -4.29 20.91
N ALA A 283 -6.73 -3.14 20.32
CA ALA A 283 -7.43 -2.55 19.19
C ALA A 283 -6.49 -2.09 18.06
N ALA A 284 -7.02 -2.08 16.83
CA ALA A 284 -6.42 -1.43 15.65
C ALA A 284 -5.09 -2.00 15.09
N GLY A 285 -4.61 -3.17 15.54
CA GLY A 285 -3.30 -3.70 15.12
C GLY A 285 -3.11 -3.81 13.59
N GLY A 286 -4.03 -4.45 12.89
CA GLY A 286 -3.93 -4.65 11.43
C GLY A 286 -4.00 -3.34 10.63
N MET A 287 -4.80 -2.38 11.09
CA MET A 287 -4.91 -1.04 10.51
C MET A 287 -3.63 -0.22 10.70
N LEU A 288 -3.08 -0.23 11.91
CA LEU A 288 -1.84 0.47 12.22
C LEU A 288 -0.66 -0.15 11.47
N MET A 289 -0.63 -1.48 11.31
CA MET A 289 0.37 -2.14 10.47
C MET A 289 0.25 -1.73 9.00
N ALA A 290 -0.97 -1.65 8.47
CA ALA A 290 -1.20 -1.16 7.12
C ALA A 290 -0.77 0.31 6.96
N ALA A 291 -1.03 1.15 7.97
CA ALA A 291 -0.56 2.54 7.98
C ALA A 291 0.97 2.62 7.98
N PHE A 292 1.63 1.86 8.87
CA PHE A 292 3.09 1.75 8.91
C PHE A 292 3.65 1.32 7.56
N GLN A 293 3.04 0.31 6.93
CA GLN A 293 3.53 -0.19 5.64
C GLN A 293 3.35 0.80 4.49
N ILE A 294 2.32 1.64 4.53
CA ILE A 294 2.09 2.64 3.50
C ILE A 294 3.00 3.86 3.72
N LEU A 295 3.18 4.27 4.97
CA LEU A 295 3.89 5.51 5.34
C LEU A 295 5.40 5.34 5.39
N ILE A 296 5.91 4.19 5.82
CA ILE A 296 7.34 3.93 6.01
C ILE A 296 7.83 2.92 4.98
N VAL A 297 7.12 1.79 4.86
CA VAL A 297 7.52 0.72 3.93
C VAL A 297 7.07 0.99 2.49
N HIS A 298 6.25 1.99 2.21
CA HIS A 298 5.72 2.33 0.87
C HIS A 298 5.46 1.13 -0.05
N THR A 299 4.82 0.06 0.45
CA THR A 299 4.55 -1.13 -0.37
C THR A 299 3.65 -0.79 -1.57
N ALA A 300 4.02 -1.27 -2.76
CA ALA A 300 3.32 -0.96 -4.00
C ALA A 300 2.55 -2.15 -4.61
N GLY A 301 2.89 -3.39 -4.24
CA GLY A 301 2.32 -4.61 -4.84
C GLY A 301 2.94 -4.91 -6.23
N PRO A 302 2.99 -6.18 -6.67
CA PRO A 302 3.44 -6.53 -8.01
C PRO A 302 2.66 -5.84 -9.13
N ILE A 303 3.23 -5.83 -10.33
CA ILE A 303 2.52 -5.40 -11.55
C ILE A 303 1.25 -6.24 -11.70
N GLY A 304 0.12 -5.57 -11.96
CA GLY A 304 -1.20 -6.18 -12.07
C GLY A 304 -1.94 -6.34 -10.74
N ILE A 305 -1.29 -6.16 -9.58
CA ILE A 305 -1.92 -6.32 -8.27
C ILE A 305 -1.79 -5.03 -7.44
N ASN A 306 -2.89 -4.57 -6.84
CA ASN A 306 -2.84 -3.37 -6.01
C ASN A 306 -2.17 -3.63 -4.66
N ALA A 307 -1.34 -2.69 -4.18
CA ALA A 307 -0.68 -2.74 -2.88
C ALA A 307 -1.61 -3.18 -1.73
N ALA A 308 -2.82 -2.61 -1.68
CA ALA A 308 -3.75 -2.88 -0.59
C ALA A 308 -4.11 -4.37 -0.49
N ASN A 309 -4.21 -5.08 -1.61
CA ASN A 309 -4.58 -6.49 -1.64
C ASN A 309 -3.42 -7.43 -1.33
N VAL A 310 -2.18 -6.95 -1.44
CA VAL A 310 -0.97 -7.67 -0.98
C VAL A 310 -0.76 -7.49 0.52
N LEU A 311 -0.98 -6.28 1.03
CA LEU A 311 -0.68 -5.95 2.43
C LEU A 311 -1.67 -6.58 3.40
N LYS A 312 -2.94 -6.60 3.02
CA LYS A 312 -4.04 -7.09 3.84
C LYS A 312 -3.81 -8.51 4.39
N PRO A 313 -3.47 -9.53 3.56
CA PRO A 313 -3.17 -10.89 4.06
C PRO A 313 -1.98 -10.92 5.02
N SER A 314 -0.85 -10.27 4.67
CA SER A 314 0.36 -10.27 5.50
C SER A 314 0.14 -9.57 6.84
N ASN A 315 -0.70 -8.53 6.90
CA ASN A 315 -0.99 -7.80 8.14
C ASN A 315 -1.87 -8.58 9.11
N MET A 316 -2.61 -9.59 8.64
CA MET A 316 -3.34 -10.51 9.53
C MET A 316 -2.39 -11.31 10.41
N ALA A 317 -1.13 -11.49 9.98
CA ALA A 317 -0.12 -12.14 10.81
C ALA A 317 0.17 -11.35 12.09
N LEU A 318 0.18 -10.01 12.03
CA LEU A 318 0.39 -9.20 13.24
C LEU A 318 -0.72 -9.46 14.26
N THR A 319 -1.98 -9.39 13.80
CA THR A 319 -3.16 -9.52 14.65
C THR A 319 -3.41 -10.96 15.11
N LEU A 320 -2.72 -11.94 14.52
CA LEU A 320 -2.73 -13.33 14.95
C LEU A 320 -1.60 -13.63 15.94
N PHE A 321 -0.36 -13.25 15.63
CA PHE A 321 0.84 -13.64 16.38
C PHE A 321 1.20 -12.71 17.53
N SER A 322 0.79 -11.43 17.47
CA SER A 322 0.97 -10.53 18.62
C SER A 322 0.17 -10.97 19.85
N PRO A 323 -1.12 -11.37 19.72
CA PRO A 323 -1.85 -12.02 20.82
C PRO A 323 -1.12 -13.22 21.40
N LEU A 324 -0.57 -14.11 20.56
CA LEU A 324 0.17 -15.29 21.02
C LEU A 324 1.39 -14.91 21.89
N GLY A 325 2.12 -13.85 21.52
CA GLY A 325 3.23 -13.33 22.34
C GLY A 325 2.78 -12.76 23.69
N SER A 326 1.56 -12.23 23.75
CA SER A 326 0.97 -11.69 24.99
C SER A 326 0.29 -12.75 25.88
N PHE A 327 -0.17 -13.86 25.29
CA PHE A 327 -1.02 -14.84 25.97
C PHE A 327 -0.35 -15.53 27.13
N TYR A 328 0.93 -15.90 27.02
CA TYR A 328 1.62 -16.52 28.16
C TYR A 328 1.52 -15.66 29.42
N ARG A 329 1.69 -14.34 29.26
CA ARG A 329 1.61 -13.42 30.39
C ARG A 329 0.18 -13.24 30.88
N PHE A 330 -0.76 -12.91 29.99
CA PHE A 330 -2.14 -12.64 30.39
C PHE A 330 -2.88 -13.88 30.88
N ALA A 331 -2.71 -15.04 30.24
CA ALA A 331 -3.45 -16.25 30.55
C ALA A 331 -2.78 -17.09 31.65
N VAL A 332 -1.46 -17.30 31.57
CA VAL A 332 -0.75 -18.23 32.47
C VAL A 332 -0.18 -17.50 33.69
N LYS A 333 0.63 -16.44 33.47
CA LYS A 333 1.31 -15.75 34.56
C LYS A 333 0.37 -14.91 35.42
N GLU A 334 -0.51 -14.13 34.79
CA GLU A 334 -1.37 -13.16 35.49
C GLU A 334 -2.84 -13.63 35.59
N LYS A 335 -3.22 -14.71 34.88
CA LYS A 335 -4.57 -15.31 34.92
C LYS A 335 -5.71 -14.28 34.77
N ARG A 336 -5.57 -13.35 33.80
CA ARG A 336 -6.49 -12.22 33.53
C ARG A 336 -7.44 -12.45 32.36
N VAL A 337 -7.59 -13.71 31.94
CA VAL A 337 -8.41 -14.08 30.78
C VAL A 337 -9.72 -14.71 31.22
N ALA A 338 -10.84 -14.06 30.88
CA ALA A 338 -12.17 -14.65 31.02
C ALA A 338 -12.45 -15.59 29.83
N TRP A 339 -12.01 -16.84 29.94
CA TRP A 339 -12.08 -17.82 28.85
C TRP A 339 -13.48 -18.03 28.24
N PRO A 340 -14.56 -18.21 29.02
CA PRO A 340 -15.90 -18.43 28.44
C PRO A 340 -16.34 -17.28 27.54
N VAL A 341 -16.05 -16.04 27.95
CA VAL A 341 -16.36 -14.83 27.18
C VAL A 341 -15.48 -14.75 25.93
N GLY A 342 -14.17 -14.98 26.07
CA GLY A 342 -13.23 -14.90 24.96
C GLY A 342 -13.52 -15.92 23.86
N ILE A 343 -13.83 -17.16 24.25
CA ILE A 343 -14.19 -18.22 23.30
C ILE A 343 -15.52 -17.91 22.65
N SER A 344 -16.55 -17.55 23.43
CA SER A 344 -17.88 -17.22 22.88
C SER A 344 -17.80 -16.06 21.88
N PHE A 345 -17.05 -15.01 22.22
CA PHE A 345 -16.85 -13.87 21.34
C PHE A 345 -16.07 -14.26 20.08
N GLY A 346 -14.99 -15.02 20.23
CA GLY A 346 -14.15 -15.51 19.13
C GLY A 346 -14.90 -16.41 18.15
N VAL A 347 -15.70 -17.35 18.65
CA VAL A 347 -16.55 -18.23 17.83
C VAL A 347 -17.58 -17.41 17.04
N GLY A 348 -18.26 -16.47 17.71
CA GLY A 348 -19.18 -15.55 17.04
C GLY A 348 -18.50 -14.80 15.88
N ILE A 349 -17.33 -14.22 16.13
CA ILE A 349 -16.53 -13.52 15.12
C ILE A 349 -16.10 -14.43 13.98
N PHE A 350 -15.67 -15.65 14.28
CA PHE A 350 -15.25 -16.63 13.28
C PHE A 350 -16.41 -16.97 12.34
N ILE A 351 -17.59 -17.29 12.89
CA ILE A 351 -18.80 -17.57 12.12
C ILE A 351 -19.22 -16.35 11.29
N GLY A 352 -19.29 -15.17 11.92
CA GLY A 352 -19.66 -13.93 11.24
C GLY A 352 -18.71 -13.56 10.11
N SER A 353 -17.40 -13.74 10.33
CA SER A 353 -16.38 -13.43 9.33
C SER A 353 -16.30 -14.46 8.21
N ILE A 354 -16.42 -15.76 8.45
CA ILE A 354 -16.28 -16.75 7.37
C ILE A 354 -17.60 -16.93 6.62
N TRP A 355 -18.69 -17.11 7.34
CA TRP A 355 -19.94 -17.60 6.76
C TRP A 355 -20.85 -16.45 6.31
N LEU A 356 -21.24 -15.57 7.23
CA LEU A 356 -22.20 -14.49 6.94
C LEU A 356 -21.59 -13.33 6.17
N GLY A 357 -20.33 -12.99 6.43
CA GLY A 357 -19.65 -11.86 5.81
C GLY A 357 -19.57 -11.93 4.29
N LYS A 358 -19.51 -13.14 3.70
CA LYS A 358 -19.52 -13.35 2.24
C LYS A 358 -20.82 -12.84 1.61
N TYR A 359 -21.95 -13.17 2.21
CA TYR A 359 -23.27 -12.79 1.69
C TYR A 359 -23.52 -11.30 1.89
N VAL A 360 -23.24 -10.78 3.08
CA VAL A 360 -23.48 -9.37 3.41
C VAL A 360 -22.60 -8.42 2.57
N SER A 361 -21.34 -8.78 2.31
CA SER A 361 -20.45 -7.97 1.47
C SER A 361 -20.87 -7.90 0.00
N ALA A 362 -21.66 -8.86 -0.48
CA ALA A 362 -22.10 -8.90 -1.88
C ALA A 362 -23.23 -7.88 -2.16
N TYR A 363 -24.05 -7.60 -1.15
CA TYR A 363 -25.23 -6.73 -1.28
C TYR A 363 -25.02 -5.30 -0.75
N LEU A 364 -23.98 -5.06 0.07
CA LEU A 364 -23.70 -3.73 0.61
C LEU A 364 -22.89 -2.86 -0.37
N PRO A 365 -23.36 -1.65 -0.73
CA PRO A 365 -22.57 -0.70 -1.49
C PRO A 365 -21.36 -0.23 -0.66
N MET A 366 -20.17 -0.71 -1.05
CA MET A 366 -18.89 -0.52 -0.35
C MET A 366 -18.51 0.94 0.00
N LYS A 367 -19.12 1.93 -0.67
CA LYS A 367 -18.90 3.35 -0.36
C LYS A 367 -19.68 3.78 0.88
N ALA A 368 -21.00 3.58 0.91
CA ALA A 368 -21.85 3.92 2.05
C ALA A 368 -21.42 3.16 3.31
N TYR A 369 -21.01 1.90 3.14
CA TYR A 369 -20.53 1.06 4.23
C TYR A 369 -19.29 1.63 4.94
N LYS A 370 -18.33 2.22 4.21
CA LYS A 370 -17.15 2.88 4.79
C LYS A 370 -17.52 4.10 5.63
N GLU A 371 -18.49 4.88 5.17
CA GLU A 371 -18.95 6.09 5.85
C GLU A 371 -19.64 5.72 7.19
N TRP A 372 -20.52 4.71 7.18
CA TRP A 372 -21.19 4.22 8.39
C TRP A 372 -20.24 3.61 9.42
N LEU A 373 -19.24 2.84 9.00
CA LEU A 373 -18.23 2.34 9.95
C LEU A 373 -17.48 3.50 10.60
N ALA A 374 -17.09 4.50 9.83
CA ALA A 374 -16.33 5.60 10.37
C ALA A 374 -17.15 6.39 11.42
N ILE A 375 -18.47 6.55 11.19
CA ILE A 375 -19.40 7.09 12.19
C ILE A 375 -19.41 6.20 13.44
N LEU A 376 -19.57 4.88 13.29
CA LEU A 376 -19.57 3.94 14.41
C LEU A 376 -18.28 4.04 15.26
N VAL A 377 -17.13 4.14 14.61
CA VAL A 377 -15.82 4.29 15.27
C VAL A 377 -15.74 5.57 16.09
N VAL A 378 -16.24 6.69 15.56
CA VAL A 378 -16.31 7.96 16.31
C VAL A 378 -17.26 7.86 17.49
N LEU A 379 -18.44 7.27 17.29
CA LEU A 379 -19.39 7.05 18.37
C LEU A 379 -18.77 6.22 19.49
N MET A 380 -18.02 5.16 19.16
CA MET A 380 -17.27 4.37 20.14
C MET A 380 -16.13 5.15 20.80
N GLY A 381 -15.43 6.01 20.06
CA GLY A 381 -14.40 6.90 20.61
C GLY A 381 -14.98 7.89 21.62
N ILE A 382 -16.06 8.58 21.25
CA ILE A 382 -16.80 9.50 22.13
C ILE A 382 -17.34 8.74 23.34
N GLN A 383 -17.94 7.56 23.14
CA GLN A 383 -18.47 6.76 24.22
C GLN A 383 -17.35 6.36 25.20
N THR A 384 -16.20 5.90 24.70
CA THR A 384 -15.02 5.57 25.52
C THR A 384 -14.58 6.76 26.38
N LEU A 385 -14.64 7.98 25.82
CA LEU A 385 -14.36 9.20 26.58
C LEU A 385 -15.42 9.49 27.65
N ARG A 386 -16.70 9.32 27.31
CA ARG A 386 -17.83 9.52 28.24
C ARG A 386 -17.74 8.60 29.46
N GLU A 387 -17.23 7.38 29.31
CA GLU A 387 -17.03 6.45 30.43
C GLU A 387 -16.06 6.94 31.49
N MET A 388 -15.12 7.81 31.12
CA MET A 388 -14.14 8.37 32.04
C MET A 388 -14.68 9.58 32.81
N MET A 389 -15.87 10.09 32.45
CA MET A 389 -16.47 11.20 33.16
C MET A 389 -16.83 10.80 34.61
N PRO A 390 -16.70 11.71 35.59
CA PRO A 390 -16.97 11.40 36.99
C PRO A 390 -18.35 10.77 37.21
N LYS A 391 -19.39 11.34 36.58
CA LYS A 391 -20.78 10.83 36.65
C LYS A 391 -20.93 9.39 36.15
N ALA A 392 -20.17 9.00 35.11
CA ALA A 392 -20.21 7.64 34.57
C ALA A 392 -19.43 6.66 35.47
N MET A 393 -18.30 7.09 36.02
CA MET A 393 -17.50 6.30 36.96
C MET A 393 -18.22 6.06 38.29
N GLU A 394 -19.06 6.99 38.76
CA GLU A 394 -19.89 6.78 39.96
C GLU A 394 -20.92 5.67 39.78
N LYS A 395 -21.46 5.53 38.56
CA LYS A 395 -22.36 4.41 38.22
C LYS A 395 -21.63 3.07 38.13
N ARG A 396 -20.31 3.08 37.90
CA ARG A 396 -19.46 1.90 37.75
C ARG A 396 -18.63 1.63 39.02
N LYS A 397 -19.33 1.40 40.14
CA LYS A 397 -18.73 1.24 41.49
C LYS A 397 -17.57 0.24 41.50
N ASN A 398 -17.74 -0.91 40.85
CA ASN A 398 -16.78 -2.02 40.83
C ASN A 398 -15.49 -1.62 40.07
N ILE A 399 -15.61 -0.90 38.95
CA ILE A 399 -14.45 -0.36 38.23
C ILE A 399 -13.76 0.74 39.05
N LYS A 400 -14.53 1.65 39.67
CA LYS A 400 -13.99 2.71 40.53
C LYS A 400 -13.20 2.13 41.70
N ALA A 401 -13.73 1.12 42.37
CA ALA A 401 -13.08 0.43 43.47
C ALA A 401 -11.81 -0.32 43.02
N MET A 402 -11.86 -1.03 41.88
CA MET A 402 -10.69 -1.68 41.30
C MET A 402 -9.58 -0.67 40.95
N VAL A 403 -9.92 0.45 40.31
CA VAL A 403 -8.94 1.49 39.96
C VAL A 403 -8.28 2.07 41.21
N LYS A 404 -9.04 2.26 42.29
CA LYS A 404 -8.48 2.71 43.58
C LYS A 404 -7.44 1.71 44.11
N LYS A 405 -7.81 0.42 44.22
CA LYS A 405 -6.92 -0.66 44.69
C LYS A 405 -5.67 -0.81 43.81
N PHE A 406 -5.83 -0.69 42.49
CA PHE A 406 -4.71 -0.72 41.56
C PHE A 406 -3.75 0.45 41.79
N ASN A 407 -4.26 1.68 41.91
CA ASN A 407 -3.42 2.85 42.15
C ASN A 407 -2.67 2.78 43.50
N GLU A 408 -3.31 2.25 44.53
CA GLU A 408 -2.68 1.98 45.84
C GLU A 408 -1.55 0.96 45.71
N ALA A 409 -1.77 -0.13 44.97
CA ALA A 409 -0.73 -1.12 44.70
C ALA A 409 0.44 -0.56 43.87
N VAL A 410 0.16 0.34 42.92
CA VAL A 410 1.19 1.07 42.15
C VAL A 410 2.02 1.97 43.07
N ALA A 411 1.38 2.72 43.96
CA ALA A 411 2.07 3.60 44.90
C ALA A 411 2.97 2.79 45.85
N LYS A 412 2.46 1.67 46.38
CA LYS A 412 3.22 0.75 47.24
C LYS A 412 4.44 0.17 46.52
N ALA A 413 4.26 -0.37 45.31
CA ALA A 413 5.35 -0.92 44.53
C ALA A 413 6.42 0.12 44.18
N LYS A 414 6.02 1.37 43.90
CA LYS A 414 6.95 2.48 43.66
C LYS A 414 7.77 2.82 44.91
N ALA A 415 7.16 2.79 46.09
CA ALA A 415 7.85 3.04 47.36
C ALA A 415 8.84 1.91 47.71
N GLU A 416 8.50 0.67 47.39
CA GLU A 416 9.31 -0.53 47.69
C GLU A 416 10.34 -0.86 46.60
N GLY A 417 10.39 -0.11 45.50
CA GLY A 417 11.22 -0.43 44.33
C GLY A 417 10.85 -1.75 43.63
N SER A 418 9.65 -2.29 43.93
CA SER A 418 9.16 -3.57 43.42
C SER A 418 8.25 -3.37 42.20
N SER A 419 7.88 -4.46 41.53
CA SER A 419 6.99 -4.40 40.36
C SER A 419 5.56 -4.73 40.76
N VAL A 420 4.59 -3.93 40.31
CA VAL A 420 3.17 -4.17 40.59
C VAL A 420 2.75 -5.56 40.12
N GLU A 421 2.15 -6.34 41.03
CA GLU A 421 1.47 -7.58 40.70
C GLU A 421 0.02 -7.29 40.29
N MET A 422 -0.40 -7.87 39.17
CA MET A 422 -1.76 -7.69 38.68
C MET A 422 -2.73 -8.65 39.40
N GLY A 423 -3.95 -8.17 39.66
CA GLY A 423 -5.05 -9.03 40.10
C GLY A 423 -5.32 -10.17 39.11
N LYS A 424 -5.89 -11.26 39.63
CA LYS A 424 -6.25 -12.48 38.88
C LYS A 424 -7.77 -12.57 38.73
N ILE A 425 -8.24 -13.29 37.71
CA ILE A 425 -9.65 -13.62 37.55
C ILE A 425 -9.96 -14.85 38.39
N GLU A 426 -10.92 -14.70 39.30
CA GLU A 426 -11.45 -15.78 40.14
C GLU A 426 -12.90 -16.05 39.72
N PRO A 427 -13.20 -17.14 39.00
CA PRO A 427 -14.55 -17.45 38.57
C PRO A 427 -15.45 -17.74 39.79
N VAL A 428 -16.61 -17.10 39.83
CA VAL A 428 -17.64 -17.33 40.85
C VAL A 428 -18.75 -18.22 40.30
N LYS A 429 -19.19 -17.93 39.06
CA LYS A 429 -20.23 -18.70 38.37
C LYS A 429 -19.89 -18.81 36.89
N THR A 430 -19.90 -20.04 36.38
CA THR A 430 -19.67 -20.35 34.97
C THR A 430 -20.97 -20.77 34.28
N GLY A 431 -21.57 -19.86 33.53
CA GLY A 431 -22.73 -20.14 32.67
C GLY A 431 -22.57 -19.52 31.28
N ILE A 432 -23.34 -20.02 30.31
CA ILE A 432 -23.31 -19.54 28.91
C ILE A 432 -24.01 -18.16 28.78
N MET A 433 -25.00 -17.88 29.63
CA MET A 433 -25.72 -16.60 29.66
C MET A 433 -25.34 -15.71 30.85
N ASP A 434 -24.76 -16.27 31.91
CA ASP A 434 -24.40 -15.56 33.14
C ASP A 434 -23.03 -16.06 33.61
N TYR A 435 -21.99 -15.29 33.31
CA TYR A 435 -20.63 -15.51 33.79
C TYR A 435 -20.26 -14.44 34.80
N ARG A 436 -19.87 -14.87 36.01
CA ARG A 436 -19.48 -13.98 37.10
C ARG A 436 -18.09 -14.32 37.59
N PHE A 437 -17.27 -13.30 37.79
CA PHE A 437 -15.90 -13.47 38.25
C PHE A 437 -15.45 -12.29 39.11
N LYS A 438 -14.52 -12.52 40.03
CA LYS A 438 -13.86 -11.46 40.78
C LYS A 438 -12.56 -11.04 40.11
N PHE A 439 -12.27 -9.75 40.14
CA PHE A 439 -11.00 -9.17 39.71
C PHE A 439 -10.67 -8.01 40.66
N TRP A 440 -9.49 -8.05 41.31
CA TRP A 440 -9.16 -7.15 42.44
C TRP A 440 -10.20 -7.17 43.58
N GLY A 441 -10.80 -8.34 43.81
CA GLY A 441 -11.85 -8.54 44.82
C GLY A 441 -13.22 -7.94 44.47
N GLU A 442 -13.36 -7.29 43.31
CA GLU A 442 -14.64 -6.75 42.81
C GLU A 442 -15.29 -7.75 41.85
N GLU A 443 -16.59 -8.00 42.00
CA GLU A 443 -17.33 -8.95 41.14
C GLU A 443 -17.75 -8.29 39.82
N PHE A 444 -17.57 -8.97 38.70
CA PHE A 444 -17.99 -8.53 37.38
C PHE A 444 -18.92 -9.59 36.77
N THR A 445 -19.97 -9.12 36.10
CA THR A 445 -20.96 -9.97 35.44
C THR A 445 -20.96 -9.69 33.94
N ILE A 446 -21.05 -10.75 33.14
CA ILE A 446 -21.05 -10.66 31.69
C ILE A 446 -21.81 -11.84 31.10
N ASN A 447 -22.47 -11.63 29.96
CA ASN A 447 -23.22 -12.65 29.25
C ASN A 447 -22.40 -13.17 28.05
N PRO A 448 -21.78 -14.35 28.11
CA PRO A 448 -20.98 -14.89 27.00
C PRO A 448 -21.77 -15.04 25.69
N LEU A 449 -23.03 -15.45 25.74
CA LEU A 449 -23.89 -15.60 24.56
C LEU A 449 -24.16 -14.27 23.85
N LEU A 450 -24.44 -13.20 24.61
CA LEU A 450 -24.58 -11.85 24.05
C LEU A 450 -23.33 -11.44 23.28
N PHE A 451 -22.15 -11.74 23.85
CA PHE A 451 -20.88 -11.46 23.18
C PHE A 451 -20.64 -12.37 21.97
N ALA A 452 -21.14 -13.60 21.94
CA ALA A 452 -21.13 -14.41 20.72
C ALA A 452 -21.95 -13.76 19.59
N ILE A 453 -23.15 -13.27 19.88
CA ILE A 453 -24.02 -12.58 18.90
C ILE A 453 -23.38 -11.28 18.43
N LEU A 454 -22.84 -10.48 19.36
CA LEU A 454 -22.13 -9.26 19.02
C LEU A 454 -20.87 -9.56 18.20
N GLY A 455 -20.18 -10.66 18.52
CA GLY A 455 -19.03 -11.16 17.80
C GLY A 455 -19.37 -11.48 16.36
N LEU A 456 -20.51 -12.11 16.12
CA LEU A 456 -21.02 -12.39 14.78
C LEU A 456 -21.22 -11.10 13.97
N ALA A 457 -21.87 -10.09 14.54
CA ALA A 457 -22.04 -8.80 13.88
C ALA A 457 -20.69 -8.11 13.58
N ILE A 458 -19.78 -8.08 14.56
CA ILE A 458 -18.43 -7.51 14.38
C ILE A 458 -17.61 -8.32 13.37
N GLY A 459 -17.77 -9.65 13.30
CA GLY A 459 -17.11 -10.53 12.35
C GLY A 459 -17.52 -10.27 10.91
N VAL A 460 -18.82 -10.06 10.67
CA VAL A 460 -19.36 -9.61 9.37
C VAL A 460 -18.73 -8.27 8.98
N VAL A 461 -18.67 -7.34 9.95
CA VAL A 461 -18.11 -6.03 9.71
C VAL A 461 -16.63 -6.11 9.36
N SER A 462 -15.88 -6.89 10.15
CA SER A 462 -14.45 -7.14 10.05
C SER A 462 -14.05 -7.65 8.66
N ARG A 463 -14.73 -8.68 8.14
CA ARG A 463 -14.44 -9.27 6.82
C ARG A 463 -14.56 -8.23 5.70
N SER A 464 -15.64 -7.46 5.74
CA SER A 464 -15.96 -6.49 4.68
C SER A 464 -14.86 -5.42 4.55
N PHE A 465 -14.23 -5.04 5.67
CA PHE A 465 -13.11 -4.10 5.68
C PHE A 465 -11.75 -4.75 5.52
N GLY A 466 -11.63 -6.02 5.91
CA GLY A 466 -10.38 -6.76 5.81
C GLY A 466 -9.31 -6.30 6.80
N ILE A 467 -9.75 -5.70 7.91
CA ILE A 467 -8.92 -4.96 8.86
C ILE A 467 -8.60 -5.78 10.13
N GLY A 468 -9.29 -6.90 10.34
CA GLY A 468 -9.25 -7.64 11.61
C GLY A 468 -10.00 -6.86 12.68
N GLY A 469 -11.25 -7.25 12.95
CA GLY A 469 -12.29 -6.52 13.70
C GLY A 469 -12.00 -6.18 15.16
N GLY A 470 -10.76 -6.41 15.62
CA GLY A 470 -10.29 -6.14 16.97
C GLY A 470 -10.54 -4.72 17.47
N PHE A 471 -10.54 -3.74 16.56
CA PHE A 471 -10.72 -2.33 16.94
C PHE A 471 -12.08 -2.00 17.56
N LEU A 472 -13.13 -2.78 17.27
CA LEU A 472 -14.45 -2.63 17.89
C LEU A 472 -14.63 -3.49 19.14
N LEU A 473 -13.76 -4.48 19.36
CA LEU A 473 -13.92 -5.47 20.44
C LEU A 473 -13.72 -4.85 21.82
N VAL A 474 -12.65 -4.08 22.00
CA VAL A 474 -12.35 -3.45 23.29
C VAL A 474 -13.40 -2.42 23.68
N PRO A 475 -13.78 -1.46 22.81
CA PRO A 475 -14.88 -0.54 23.12
C PRO A 475 -16.19 -1.28 23.41
N ALA A 476 -16.52 -2.34 22.67
CA ALA A 476 -17.72 -3.13 22.95
C ALA A 476 -17.69 -3.76 24.36
N MET A 477 -16.54 -4.28 24.79
CA MET A 477 -16.38 -4.89 26.11
C MET A 477 -16.42 -3.89 27.26
N THR A 478 -15.80 -2.72 27.08
CA THR A 478 -15.81 -1.68 28.12
C THR A 478 -17.15 -0.97 28.22
N THR A 479 -17.88 -0.84 27.10
CA THR A 479 -19.18 -0.14 27.04
C THR A 479 -20.36 -1.03 27.38
N LEU A 480 -20.48 -2.19 26.73
CA LEU A 480 -21.61 -3.10 26.90
C LEU A 480 -21.36 -4.10 28.03
N GLY A 481 -20.12 -4.59 28.15
CA GLY A 481 -19.74 -5.53 29.21
C GLY A 481 -19.34 -4.86 30.52
N ALA A 482 -19.25 -3.53 30.55
CA ALA A 482 -18.77 -2.76 31.71
C ALA A 482 -17.47 -3.31 32.33
N LEU A 483 -16.60 -3.90 31.50
CA LEU A 483 -15.35 -4.51 31.95
C LEU A 483 -14.23 -3.48 32.05
N PRO A 484 -13.29 -3.66 32.99
CA PRO A 484 -12.08 -2.86 33.02
C PRO A 484 -11.16 -3.22 31.84
N MET A 485 -10.37 -2.26 31.38
CA MET A 485 -9.44 -2.42 30.25
C MET A 485 -8.46 -3.58 30.49
N TYR A 486 -7.98 -3.75 31.72
CA TYR A 486 -7.05 -4.83 32.09
C TYR A 486 -7.60 -6.24 31.86
N VAL A 487 -8.93 -6.40 31.76
CA VAL A 487 -9.63 -7.66 31.47
C VAL A 487 -10.17 -7.66 30.04
N ALA A 488 -10.73 -6.54 29.57
CA ALA A 488 -11.27 -6.41 28.21
C ALA A 488 -10.20 -6.66 27.13
N VAL A 489 -8.97 -6.16 27.33
CA VAL A 489 -7.89 -6.32 26.34
C VAL A 489 -7.52 -7.78 26.10
N PRO A 490 -7.14 -8.59 27.11
CA PRO A 490 -6.85 -10.01 26.89
C PRO A 490 -7.98 -10.79 26.19
N ILE A 491 -9.24 -10.51 26.54
CA ILE A 491 -10.39 -11.18 25.91
C ILE A 491 -10.55 -10.75 24.45
N SER A 492 -10.39 -9.45 24.15
CA SER A 492 -10.44 -8.94 22.78
C SER A 492 -9.34 -9.50 21.87
N LEU A 493 -8.16 -9.80 22.42
CA LEU A 493 -7.05 -10.39 21.66
C LEU A 493 -7.39 -11.79 21.18
N ILE A 494 -8.11 -12.59 22.00
CA ILE A 494 -8.66 -13.90 21.58
C ILE A 494 -9.61 -13.70 20.40
N GLY A 495 -10.61 -12.83 20.54
CA GLY A 495 -11.57 -12.54 19.47
C GLY A 495 -10.88 -12.06 18.18
N THR A 496 -9.82 -11.28 18.31
CA THR A 496 -9.05 -10.79 17.17
C THR A 496 -8.24 -11.90 16.49
N SER A 497 -7.69 -12.85 17.25
CA SER A 497 -7.02 -14.03 16.67
C SER A 497 -7.99 -14.83 15.78
N PHE A 498 -9.20 -15.12 16.29
CA PHE A 498 -10.24 -15.79 15.49
C PHE A 498 -10.64 -14.97 14.25
N SER A 499 -10.81 -13.65 14.40
CA SER A 499 -11.08 -12.76 13.25
C SER A 499 -9.98 -12.81 12.20
N SER A 500 -8.72 -12.90 12.64
CA SER A 500 -7.55 -12.85 11.76
C SER A 500 -7.45 -14.14 10.94
N ILE A 501 -7.72 -15.29 11.57
CA ILE A 501 -7.81 -16.58 10.87
C ILE A 501 -8.90 -16.54 9.80
N GLY A 502 -10.12 -16.13 10.15
CA GLY A 502 -11.24 -16.06 9.20
C GLY A 502 -10.99 -15.08 8.04
N SER A 503 -10.35 -13.95 8.32
CA SER A 503 -9.98 -12.97 7.29
C SER A 503 -8.86 -13.48 6.39
N PHE A 504 -7.85 -14.13 6.96
CA PHE A 504 -6.73 -14.72 6.21
C PHE A 504 -7.22 -15.80 5.23
N ILE A 505 -8.05 -16.74 5.70
CA ILE A 505 -8.71 -17.74 4.84
C ILE A 505 -9.51 -17.04 3.72
N GLY A 506 -10.25 -15.99 4.06
CA GLY A 506 -11.00 -15.19 3.08
C GLY A 506 -10.11 -14.58 1.98
N TYR A 507 -8.88 -14.16 2.31
CA TYR A 507 -7.94 -13.65 1.31
C TYR A 507 -7.37 -14.76 0.43
N LEU A 508 -7.02 -15.91 1.01
CA LEU A 508 -6.52 -17.06 0.26
C LEU A 508 -7.54 -17.54 -0.77
N ILE A 509 -8.82 -17.65 -0.37
CA ILE A 509 -9.93 -18.02 -1.28
C ILE A 509 -10.07 -17.03 -2.44
N ASN A 510 -9.76 -15.75 -2.22
CA ASN A 510 -9.82 -14.70 -3.26
C ASN A 510 -8.54 -14.61 -4.12
N GLY A 511 -7.57 -15.52 -3.95
CA GLY A 511 -6.32 -15.55 -4.70
C GLY A 511 -5.23 -14.60 -4.18
N TYR A 512 -5.45 -13.95 -3.03
CA TYR A 512 -4.48 -13.02 -2.45
C TYR A 512 -3.57 -13.74 -1.45
N LEU A 513 -2.43 -14.21 -1.95
CA LEU A 513 -1.39 -14.82 -1.14
C LEU A 513 -0.55 -13.75 -0.40
N PRO A 514 -0.20 -13.98 0.88
CA PRO A 514 0.72 -13.11 1.59
C PRO A 514 2.12 -13.18 0.97
N ASP A 515 2.88 -12.11 1.11
CA ASP A 515 4.32 -12.15 0.90
C ASP A 515 4.97 -12.87 2.10
N MET A 516 5.68 -13.97 1.84
CA MET A 516 6.24 -14.81 2.90
C MET A 516 7.31 -14.09 3.71
N VAL A 517 8.11 -13.24 3.07
CA VAL A 517 9.14 -12.46 3.77
C VAL A 517 8.48 -11.40 4.64
N LEU A 518 7.54 -10.63 4.06
CA LEU A 518 6.79 -9.61 4.80
C LEU A 518 6.04 -10.25 5.99
N MET A 519 5.39 -11.39 5.76
CA MET A 519 4.63 -12.11 6.77
C MET A 519 5.55 -12.61 7.89
N LEU A 520 6.69 -13.23 7.57
CA LEU A 520 7.63 -13.72 8.57
C LEU A 520 8.21 -12.59 9.43
N CYS A 521 8.59 -11.47 8.82
CA CYS A 521 9.05 -10.28 9.56
C CYS A 521 7.96 -9.75 10.52
N ILE A 522 6.70 -9.76 10.08
CA ILE A 522 5.56 -9.35 10.89
C ILE A 522 5.29 -10.35 12.02
N ILE A 523 5.46 -11.65 11.78
CA ILE A 523 5.28 -12.69 12.81
C ILE A 523 6.31 -12.50 13.93
N ILE A 524 7.60 -12.40 13.56
CA ILE A 524 8.71 -12.23 14.51
C ILE A 524 8.50 -10.94 15.32
N GLY A 525 8.31 -9.81 14.62
CA GLY A 525 8.15 -8.53 15.29
C GLY A 525 6.84 -8.44 16.06
N GLY A 526 5.74 -8.98 15.55
CA GLY A 526 4.44 -9.00 16.21
C GLY A 526 4.45 -9.81 17.50
N PHE A 527 5.07 -10.99 17.48
CA PHE A 527 5.23 -11.84 18.66
C PHE A 527 6.08 -11.17 19.75
N ALA A 528 7.26 -10.64 19.37
CA ALA A 528 8.11 -9.87 20.27
C ALA A 528 7.39 -8.62 20.81
N GLY A 529 6.70 -7.89 19.94
CA GLY A 529 5.87 -6.75 20.32
C GLY A 529 4.77 -7.15 21.31
N GLY A 530 4.09 -8.29 21.10
CA GLY A 530 3.07 -8.76 22.03
C GLY A 530 3.61 -9.13 23.41
N MET A 531 4.81 -9.72 23.44
CA MET A 531 5.53 -9.95 24.69
C MET A 531 5.83 -8.65 25.42
N LEU A 532 6.32 -7.61 24.72
CA LEU A 532 6.60 -6.29 25.31
C LEU A 532 5.32 -5.58 25.75
N GLY A 533 4.28 -5.59 24.91
CA GLY A 533 3.00 -4.93 25.17
C GLY A 533 2.29 -5.47 26.40
N SER A 534 2.29 -6.80 26.59
CA SER A 534 1.74 -7.38 27.82
C SER A 534 2.51 -6.98 29.08
N ARG A 535 3.83 -6.71 28.99
CA ARG A 535 4.60 -6.17 30.12
C ARG A 535 4.32 -4.69 30.36
N ALA A 536 4.20 -3.93 29.28
CA ALA A 536 4.01 -2.49 29.33
C ALA A 536 2.61 -2.11 29.83
N GLN A 537 1.58 -2.93 29.58
CA GLN A 537 0.19 -2.60 29.95
C GLN A 537 0.02 -2.24 31.44
N LYS A 538 0.71 -2.96 32.35
CA LYS A 538 0.61 -2.68 33.80
C LYS A 538 1.28 -1.37 34.24
N MET A 539 2.08 -0.75 33.37
CA MET A 539 2.71 0.55 33.63
C MET A 539 1.74 1.72 33.39
N PHE A 540 0.58 1.47 32.78
CA PHE A 540 -0.40 2.49 32.44
C PHE A 540 -1.67 2.32 33.28
N SER A 541 -2.23 3.46 33.70
CA SER A 541 -3.52 3.49 34.39
C SER A 541 -4.68 3.13 33.44
N GLU A 542 -5.78 2.63 34.01
CA GLU A 542 -7.05 2.37 33.31
C GLU A 542 -7.48 3.59 32.47
N LYS A 543 -7.36 4.80 33.04
CA LYS A 543 -7.68 6.06 32.37
C LYS A 543 -6.77 6.30 31.16
N THR A 544 -5.46 6.11 31.31
CA THR A 544 -4.50 6.29 30.22
C THR A 544 -4.78 5.33 29.06
N LEU A 545 -5.05 4.05 29.36
CA LEU A 545 -5.37 3.05 28.34
C LEU A 545 -6.64 3.42 27.56
N LYS A 546 -7.68 3.93 28.24
CA LYS A 546 -8.91 4.39 27.58
C LYS A 546 -8.70 5.65 26.72
N ILE A 547 -7.89 6.61 27.18
CA ILE A 547 -7.53 7.79 26.38
C ILE A 547 -6.80 7.37 25.11
N VAL A 548 -5.80 6.50 25.22
CA VAL A 548 -5.03 6.00 24.07
C VAL A 548 -5.91 5.24 23.08
N LEU A 549 -6.84 4.41 23.58
CA LEU A 549 -7.86 3.76 22.75
C LEU A 549 -8.73 4.79 22.01
N ALA A 550 -9.26 5.79 22.71
CA ALA A 550 -10.11 6.81 22.11
C ALA A 550 -9.36 7.60 21.02
N VAL A 551 -8.14 8.07 21.31
CA VAL A 551 -7.27 8.76 20.34
C VAL A 551 -7.06 7.89 19.09
N THR A 552 -6.85 6.59 19.27
CA THR A 552 -6.69 5.67 18.15
C THR A 552 -7.96 5.51 17.34
N LEU A 553 -9.14 5.42 17.97
CA LEU A 553 -10.41 5.39 17.25
C LEU A 553 -10.63 6.69 16.45
N PHE A 554 -10.32 7.86 17.01
CA PHE A 554 -10.37 9.13 16.27
C PHE A 554 -9.37 9.16 15.11
N PHE A 555 -8.14 8.70 15.33
CA PHE A 555 -7.13 8.56 14.27
C PHE A 555 -7.65 7.68 13.12
N LEU A 556 -8.25 6.53 13.45
CA LEU A 556 -8.85 5.64 12.45
C LEU A 556 -10.00 6.30 11.68
N PHE A 557 -10.81 7.13 12.34
CA PHE A 557 -11.83 7.94 11.66
C PHE A 557 -11.21 8.86 10.60
N PHE A 558 -10.18 9.63 10.95
CA PHE A 558 -9.48 10.49 9.99
C PHE A 558 -8.90 9.68 8.82
N ARG A 559 -8.39 8.48 9.13
CA ARG A 559 -7.88 7.52 8.15
C ARG A 559 -8.97 7.02 7.20
N PHE A 560 -10.15 6.65 7.70
CA PHE A 560 -11.27 6.19 6.87
C PHE A 560 -11.75 7.27 5.90
N PHE A 561 -11.78 8.52 6.33
CA PHE A 561 -12.13 9.66 5.48
C PHE A 561 -10.97 10.16 4.59
N LYS A 562 -9.78 9.53 4.68
CA LYS A 562 -8.57 9.93 3.97
C LYS A 562 -8.21 11.41 4.20
N ILE A 563 -8.51 11.93 5.40
CA ILE A 563 -8.22 13.33 5.77
C ILE A 563 -6.70 13.54 5.87
N GLU A 564 -5.94 12.48 6.18
CA GLU A 564 -4.47 12.41 6.15
C GLU A 564 -3.82 12.62 4.77
N ILE A 565 -4.58 12.69 3.67
CA ILE A 565 -3.97 13.04 2.38
C ILE A 565 -3.36 14.46 2.42
N TRP A 566 -3.71 15.24 3.45
CA TRP A 566 -3.33 16.64 3.65
C TRP A 566 -2.34 16.94 4.76
N ILE A 567 -1.86 15.91 5.47
CA ILE A 567 -0.77 16.00 6.45
C ILE A 567 0.32 15.07 5.97
#